data_AF-A0A821VDE7-F1
#
_entry.id   AF-A0A821VDE7-F1
#
_cell.length_a   1.000
_cell.length_b   1.000
_cell.length_c   1.000
_cell.angle_alpha   90.00
_cell.angle_beta   90.00
_cell.angle_gamma   90.00
#
_symmetry.space_group_name_H-M   'P 1'
#
loop_
_entity.id
_entity.type
_entity.pdbx_description
1 polymer ?
#
loop_
_entity_poly.entity_id
_entity_poly.type
_entity_poly.pdbx_seq_one_letter_code
_entity_poly.pdbx_strand_id
1 'polypeptide(L)'
;MDLPVGTGRSFSGEYGWVSPFIIEVRRDLGLQPDQLPSKHPQLIPMLVEKAAQGIITEAIHIRKQCEAEKLAEVLLEKKNKKMKKVWQCCAYMYTLESFLYKTINATMRLIGDKNHEEVWRSKVGTLGPFCLLLWDDPYNTKATIEKTLYRGANLKPEQIAGYEEMAKLKDEYRSFQAYTSCSRNRKKAEEFGNTLFIMDVLFAFIADLSSLSEYADEEEELVTPGVCFRVKNVKFDQGKNQHLINLELRQRFSSKWGKFLSELE
;
A
#
# COMPACT_ATOMS: atom_id res chain seq x y z
N MET A 1 5.50 -10.49 7.81
CA MET A 1 5.59 -9.45 6.76
C MET A 1 6.74 -9.85 5.86
N ASP A 2 6.59 -9.91 4.54
CA ASP A 2 7.72 -10.28 3.66
C ASP A 2 8.74 -9.13 3.57
N LEU A 3 10.00 -9.48 3.29
CA LEU A 3 11.06 -8.48 3.14
C LEU A 3 10.76 -7.56 1.95
N PRO A 4 11.03 -6.26 2.07
CA PRO A 4 10.79 -5.29 1.01
C PRO A 4 11.70 -5.54 -0.20
N VAL A 5 11.29 -5.09 -1.39
CA VAL A 5 11.98 -5.39 -2.65
C VAL A 5 13.35 -4.70 -2.74
N GLY A 6 14.42 -5.52 -2.85
CA GLY A 6 15.82 -5.07 -2.90
C GLY A 6 16.30 -4.52 -4.24
N THR A 7 17.37 -3.72 -4.21
CA THR A 7 18.06 -3.18 -5.40
C THR A 7 18.64 -4.35 -6.20
N GLY A 8 18.15 -4.55 -7.42
CA GLY A 8 18.47 -5.73 -8.26
C GLY A 8 17.25 -6.59 -8.58
N ARG A 9 16.12 -6.38 -7.89
CA ARG A 9 14.81 -6.81 -8.36
C ARG A 9 14.22 -5.73 -9.26
N SER A 10 13.54 -6.13 -10.33
CA SER A 10 12.69 -5.23 -11.11
C SER A 10 11.82 -4.43 -10.13
N PHE A 11 11.63 -3.13 -10.37
CA PHE A 11 10.73 -2.27 -9.57
C PHE A 11 11.26 -1.73 -8.21
N SER A 12 12.54 -1.93 -7.85
CA SER A 12 13.12 -1.39 -6.61
C SER A 12 13.51 0.10 -6.72
N GLY A 13 12.54 0.98 -6.49
CA GLY A 13 12.77 2.44 -6.45
C GLY A 13 12.88 3.13 -7.81
N GLU A 14 12.57 2.40 -8.89
CA GLU A 14 12.63 2.89 -10.28
C GLU A 14 11.32 3.51 -10.77
N TYR A 15 10.24 3.41 -9.98
CA TYR A 15 8.91 3.89 -10.37
C TYR A 15 8.63 5.23 -9.70
N GLY A 16 8.11 6.16 -10.51
CA GLY A 16 7.65 7.46 -10.03
C GLY A 16 6.36 7.33 -9.22
N TRP A 17 5.38 8.18 -9.49
CA TRP A 17 4.19 8.31 -8.65
C TRP A 17 3.22 7.12 -8.62
N VAL A 18 3.38 6.12 -9.50
CA VAL A 18 2.40 5.04 -9.70
C VAL A 18 3.08 3.68 -9.50
N SER A 19 2.50 2.85 -8.63
CA SER A 19 3.04 1.51 -8.37
C SER A 19 2.96 0.62 -9.62
N PRO A 20 3.87 -0.37 -9.76
CA PRO A 20 3.85 -1.30 -10.90
C PRO A 20 2.52 -2.05 -11.01
N PHE A 21 1.91 -2.40 -9.87
CA PHE A 21 0.60 -3.04 -9.87
C PHE A 21 -0.44 -2.17 -10.55
N ILE A 22 -0.52 -0.89 -10.16
CA ILE A 22 -1.51 0.05 -10.70
C ILE A 22 -1.27 0.29 -12.21
N ILE A 23 -0.02 0.29 -12.66
CA ILE A 23 0.31 0.37 -14.09
C ILE A 23 -0.25 -0.85 -14.85
N GLU A 24 -0.02 -2.05 -14.35
CA GLU A 24 -0.51 -3.28 -14.99
C GLU A 24 -2.04 -3.37 -14.97
N VAL A 25 -2.68 -2.95 -13.87
CA VAL A 25 -4.14 -2.87 -13.77
C VAL A 25 -4.71 -1.96 -14.85
N ARG A 26 -4.10 -0.79 -15.05
CA ARG A 26 -4.54 0.13 -16.10
C ARG A 26 -4.37 -0.46 -17.50
N ARG A 27 -3.30 -1.20 -17.74
CA ARG A 27 -3.07 -1.92 -19.01
C ARG A 27 -4.11 -3.00 -19.25
N ASP A 28 -4.39 -3.83 -18.24
CA ASP A 28 -5.41 -4.88 -18.28
C ASP A 28 -6.81 -4.31 -18.56
N LEU A 29 -7.12 -3.15 -17.99
CA LEU A 29 -8.38 -2.43 -18.21
C LEU A 29 -8.42 -1.63 -19.53
N GLY A 30 -7.33 -1.57 -20.30
CA GLY A 30 -7.24 -0.78 -21.53
C GLY A 30 -7.28 0.74 -21.32
N LEU A 31 -6.88 1.23 -20.14
CA LEU A 31 -6.97 2.64 -19.76
C LEU A 31 -5.69 3.43 -20.06
N GLN A 32 -5.85 4.62 -20.66
CA GLN A 32 -4.75 5.55 -20.93
C GLN A 32 -4.20 6.24 -19.67
N PRO A 33 -2.95 6.77 -19.73
CA PRO A 33 -2.37 7.84 -18.91
C PRO A 33 -3.20 8.41 -17.75
N ASP A 34 -4.16 9.16 -18.24
CA ASP A 34 -4.99 10.18 -17.65
C ASP A 34 -6.41 9.69 -17.33
N GLN A 35 -6.77 8.50 -17.82
CA GLN A 35 -8.06 7.84 -17.61
C GLN A 35 -8.18 7.24 -16.20
N LEU A 36 -8.19 8.12 -15.21
CA LEU A 36 -8.47 7.80 -13.81
C LEU A 36 -9.94 8.06 -13.47
N PRO A 37 -10.59 7.26 -12.62
CA PRO A 37 -12.00 7.45 -12.28
C PRO A 37 -12.33 8.80 -11.61
N SER A 38 -11.37 9.43 -10.92
CA SER A 38 -11.48 10.77 -10.35
C SER A 38 -11.61 11.87 -11.41
N LYS A 39 -11.04 11.63 -12.61
CA LYS A 39 -11.07 12.55 -13.76
C LYS A 39 -12.10 12.16 -14.82
N HIS A 40 -12.47 10.88 -14.87
CA HIS A 40 -13.40 10.30 -15.84
C HIS A 40 -14.50 9.52 -15.11
N PRO A 41 -15.53 10.22 -14.56
CA PRO A 41 -16.56 9.60 -13.73
C PRO A 41 -17.36 8.49 -14.42
N GLN A 42 -17.41 8.49 -15.76
CA GLN A 42 -18.04 7.43 -16.56
C GLN A 42 -17.37 6.06 -16.40
N LEU A 43 -16.11 6.01 -15.93
CA LEU A 43 -15.40 4.77 -15.66
C LEU A 43 -15.85 4.10 -14.35
N ILE A 44 -16.41 4.90 -13.42
CA ILE A 44 -16.72 4.45 -12.06
C ILE A 44 -17.63 3.21 -12.04
N PRO A 45 -18.78 3.18 -12.76
CA PRO A 45 -19.68 2.03 -12.68
C PRO A 45 -19.01 0.71 -13.10
N MET A 46 -18.26 0.75 -14.21
CA MET A 46 -17.54 -0.40 -14.75
C MET A 46 -16.45 -0.89 -13.78
N LEU A 47 -15.69 0.03 -13.18
CA LEU A 47 -14.64 -0.33 -12.22
C LEU A 47 -15.21 -0.91 -10.93
N VAL A 48 -16.32 -0.37 -10.43
CA VAL A 48 -17.03 -0.88 -9.25
C VAL A 48 -17.56 -2.29 -9.50
N GLU A 49 -18.18 -2.54 -10.65
CA GLU A 49 -18.66 -3.89 -11.01
C GLU A 49 -17.52 -4.90 -11.13
N LYS A 50 -16.43 -4.54 -11.81
CA LYS A 50 -15.24 -5.40 -11.93
C LYS A 50 -14.60 -5.67 -10.57
N ALA A 51 -14.49 -4.65 -9.71
CA ALA A 51 -13.95 -4.80 -8.36
C ALA A 51 -14.81 -5.74 -7.52
N ALA A 52 -16.13 -5.56 -7.52
CA ALA A 52 -17.06 -6.43 -6.79
C ALA A 52 -16.96 -7.89 -7.27
N GLN A 53 -16.93 -8.12 -8.58
CA GLN A 53 -16.77 -9.46 -9.15
C GLN A 53 -15.42 -10.09 -8.78
N GLY A 54 -14.33 -9.31 -8.86
CA GLY A 54 -13.00 -9.77 -8.50
C GLY A 54 -12.87 -10.15 -7.02
N ILE A 55 -13.49 -9.39 -6.11
CA ILE A 55 -13.57 -9.71 -4.67
C ILE A 55 -14.21 -11.08 -4.46
N ILE A 56 -15.34 -11.36 -5.13
CA ILE A 56 -16.03 -12.66 -5.05
C ILE A 56 -15.14 -13.77 -5.59
N THR A 57 -14.53 -13.57 -6.76
CA THR A 57 -13.66 -14.57 -7.41
C THR A 57 -12.49 -14.97 -6.52
N GLU A 58 -11.81 -14.02 -5.88
CA GLU A 58 -10.67 -14.31 -5.00
C GLU A 58 -11.09 -15.04 -3.72
N ALA A 59 -12.27 -14.74 -3.19
CA ALA A 59 -12.79 -15.38 -1.99
C ALA A 59 -13.13 -16.85 -2.18
N ILE A 60 -13.44 -17.26 -3.42
CA ILE A 60 -13.82 -18.65 -3.72
C ILE A 60 -12.70 -19.61 -3.37
N HIS A 61 -11.46 -19.23 -3.71
CA HIS A 61 -10.29 -20.06 -3.49
C HIS A 61 -9.91 -20.24 -2.02
N ILE A 62 -10.36 -19.33 -1.15
CA ILE A 62 -10.05 -19.32 0.29
C ILE A 62 -11.26 -19.60 1.18
N ARG A 63 -12.39 -20.03 0.59
CA ARG A 63 -13.64 -20.38 1.29
C ARG A 63 -14.24 -19.22 2.10
N LYS A 64 -14.19 -18.00 1.54
CA LYS A 64 -14.70 -16.76 2.15
C LYS A 64 -15.88 -16.13 1.39
N GLN A 65 -16.63 -16.91 0.61
CA GLN A 65 -17.70 -16.42 -0.28
C GLN A 65 -18.72 -15.52 0.42
N CYS A 66 -19.28 -15.92 1.56
CA CYS A 66 -20.32 -15.12 2.24
C CYS A 66 -19.79 -13.74 2.69
N GLU A 67 -18.54 -13.66 3.14
CA GLU A 67 -17.89 -12.38 3.48
C GLU A 67 -17.71 -11.52 2.21
N ALA A 68 -17.29 -12.14 1.11
CA ALA A 68 -17.04 -11.47 -0.16
C ALA A 68 -18.30 -10.95 -0.83
N GLU A 69 -19.41 -11.69 -0.77
CA GLU A 69 -20.71 -11.25 -1.29
C GLU A 69 -21.19 -9.99 -0.57
N LYS A 70 -21.04 -9.94 0.77
CA LYS A 70 -21.37 -8.74 1.56
C LYS A 70 -20.49 -7.55 1.19
N LEU A 71 -19.17 -7.77 1.05
CA LEU A 71 -18.23 -6.72 0.63
C LEU A 71 -18.55 -6.21 -0.78
N ALA A 72 -18.87 -7.12 -1.71
CA ALA A 72 -19.25 -6.79 -3.08
C ALA A 72 -20.57 -6.01 -3.13
N GLU A 73 -21.58 -6.41 -2.35
CA GLU A 73 -22.86 -5.71 -2.24
C GLU A 73 -22.67 -4.25 -1.77
N VAL A 74 -21.92 -4.06 -0.67
CA VAL A 74 -21.60 -2.72 -0.13
C VAL A 74 -20.91 -1.84 -1.17
N LEU A 75 -19.99 -2.40 -1.95
CA LEU A 75 -19.31 -1.66 -3.03
C LEU A 75 -20.25 -1.33 -4.19
N LEU A 76 -21.11 -2.27 -4.60
CA LEU A 76 -22.08 -2.11 -5.69
C LEU A 76 -23.12 -1.03 -5.40
N GLU A 77 -23.51 -0.82 -4.14
CA GLU A 77 -24.36 0.32 -3.76
C GLU A 77 -23.77 1.68 -4.14
N LYS A 78 -22.43 1.77 -4.25
CA LYS A 78 -21.73 3.01 -4.56
C LYS A 78 -21.48 3.18 -6.07
N LYS A 79 -21.86 2.21 -6.90
CA LYS A 79 -21.63 2.17 -8.35
C LYS A 79 -21.96 3.47 -9.09
N ASN A 80 -23.11 4.07 -8.76
CA ASN A 80 -23.61 5.29 -9.42
C ASN A 80 -23.31 6.56 -8.61
N LYS A 81 -22.40 6.50 -7.63
CA LYS A 81 -22.00 7.64 -6.81
C LYS A 81 -20.74 8.29 -7.37
N LYS A 82 -20.45 9.51 -6.90
CA LYS A 82 -19.21 10.22 -7.25
C LYS A 82 -17.99 9.49 -6.68
N MET A 83 -16.82 9.65 -7.31
CA MET A 83 -15.57 8.99 -6.91
C MET A 83 -15.26 9.15 -5.41
N LYS A 84 -15.51 10.32 -4.83
CA LYS A 84 -15.39 10.58 -3.39
C LYS A 84 -16.10 9.55 -2.50
N LYS A 85 -17.30 9.11 -2.87
CA LYS A 85 -18.07 8.12 -2.11
C LYS A 85 -17.63 6.69 -2.37
N VAL A 86 -17.18 6.41 -3.59
CA VAL A 86 -16.60 5.10 -3.94
C VAL A 86 -15.29 4.90 -3.21
N TRP A 87 -14.39 5.90 -3.26
CA TRP A 87 -13.12 5.87 -2.55
C TRP A 87 -13.30 5.71 -1.04
N GLN A 88 -14.20 6.47 -0.41
CA GLN A 88 -14.51 6.31 1.02
C GLN A 88 -14.94 4.88 1.37
N CYS A 89 -15.74 4.26 0.50
CA CYS A 89 -16.17 2.87 0.66
C CYS A 89 -14.98 1.90 0.53
N CYS A 90 -14.14 2.06 -0.49
CA CYS A 90 -12.94 1.24 -0.66
C CYS A 90 -11.97 1.37 0.52
N ALA A 91 -11.78 2.61 1.02
CA ALA A 91 -10.94 2.89 2.17
C ALA A 91 -11.47 2.16 3.42
N TYR A 92 -12.75 2.34 3.77
CA TYR A 92 -13.38 1.62 4.87
C TYR A 92 -13.27 0.10 4.71
N MET A 93 -13.57 -0.44 3.52
CA MET A 93 -13.44 -1.89 3.27
C MET A 93 -12.02 -2.40 3.47
N TYR A 94 -11.00 -1.59 3.17
CA TYR A 94 -9.60 -1.92 3.38
C TYR A 94 -9.22 -1.95 4.87
N THR A 95 -9.84 -1.12 5.71
CA THR A 95 -9.58 -1.12 7.16
C THR A 95 -10.24 -2.27 7.90
N LEU A 96 -11.27 -2.89 7.32
CA LEU A 96 -11.93 -4.05 7.93
C LEU A 96 -10.93 -5.20 8.10
N GLU A 97 -11.06 -5.94 9.20
CA GLU A 97 -10.31 -7.19 9.41
C GLU A 97 -10.82 -8.33 8.50
N SER A 98 -10.79 -8.11 7.20
CA SER A 98 -11.35 -8.96 6.16
C SER A 98 -10.27 -9.77 5.44
N PHE A 99 -10.70 -10.74 4.64
CA PHE A 99 -9.77 -11.41 3.72
C PHE A 99 -9.19 -10.45 2.67
N LEU A 100 -9.95 -9.40 2.28
CA LEU A 100 -9.64 -8.58 1.12
C LEU A 100 -8.30 -7.84 1.29
N TYR A 101 -8.12 -7.11 2.40
CA TYR A 101 -6.86 -6.39 2.64
C TYR A 101 -5.68 -7.35 2.81
N LYS A 102 -5.90 -8.52 3.45
CA LYS A 102 -4.87 -9.57 3.62
C LYS A 102 -4.41 -10.09 2.26
N THR A 103 -5.35 -10.42 1.37
CA THR A 103 -5.07 -10.91 0.01
C THR A 103 -4.40 -9.85 -0.86
N ILE A 104 -4.92 -8.61 -0.89
CA ILE A 104 -4.31 -7.51 -1.65
C ILE A 104 -2.86 -7.31 -1.23
N ASN A 105 -2.60 -7.16 0.07
CA ASN A 105 -1.25 -6.90 0.56
C ASN A 105 -0.31 -8.08 0.32
N ALA A 106 -0.79 -9.32 0.45
CA ALA A 106 0.01 -10.50 0.15
C ALA A 106 0.38 -10.56 -1.34
N THR A 107 -0.58 -10.36 -2.24
CA THR A 107 -0.36 -10.31 -3.69
C THR A 107 0.63 -9.22 -4.07
N MET A 108 0.44 -7.99 -3.57
CA MET A 108 1.29 -6.86 -3.95
C MET A 108 2.72 -6.99 -3.41
N ARG A 109 2.94 -7.70 -2.29
CA ARG A 109 4.31 -7.96 -1.79
C ARG A 109 5.14 -8.88 -2.70
N LEU A 110 4.50 -9.65 -3.57
CA LEU A 110 5.19 -10.52 -4.55
C LEU A 110 5.72 -9.74 -5.76
N ILE A 111 5.36 -8.47 -5.93
CA ILE A 111 5.82 -7.66 -7.06
C ILE A 111 7.35 -7.51 -7.00
N GLY A 112 8.00 -7.70 -8.14
CA GLY A 112 9.46 -7.71 -8.25
C GLY A 112 10.13 -9.02 -7.83
N ASP A 113 9.39 -9.99 -7.31
CA ASP A 113 9.88 -11.37 -7.17
C ASP A 113 9.67 -12.15 -8.47
N LYS A 114 10.77 -12.48 -9.15
CA LYS A 114 10.76 -13.23 -10.41
C LYS A 114 10.13 -14.61 -10.28
N ASN A 115 10.25 -15.25 -9.11
CA ASN A 115 9.71 -16.59 -8.89
C ASN A 115 8.19 -16.59 -8.72
N HIS A 116 7.61 -15.43 -8.42
CA HIS A 116 6.18 -15.28 -8.13
C HIS A 116 5.50 -14.33 -9.13
N GLU A 117 6.13 -14.05 -10.28
CA GLU A 117 5.63 -13.08 -11.25
C GLU A 117 4.26 -13.47 -11.79
N GLU A 118 4.09 -14.73 -12.20
CA GLU A 118 2.81 -15.25 -12.69
C GLU A 118 1.72 -15.18 -11.61
N VAL A 119 2.09 -15.37 -10.34
CA VAL A 119 1.16 -15.36 -9.22
C VAL A 119 0.52 -13.99 -9.07
N TRP A 120 1.31 -12.91 -8.94
CA TRP A 120 0.72 -11.58 -8.76
C TRP A 120 0.07 -11.05 -10.03
N ARG A 121 0.60 -11.39 -11.21
CA ARG A 121 0.00 -10.99 -12.50
C ARG A 121 -1.38 -11.62 -12.69
N SER A 122 -1.58 -12.88 -12.28
CA SER A 122 -2.89 -13.54 -12.35
C SER A 122 -3.98 -12.83 -11.54
N LYS A 123 -3.60 -11.97 -10.58
CA LYS A 123 -4.50 -11.23 -9.69
C LYS A 123 -4.80 -9.82 -10.17
N VAL A 124 -4.17 -9.38 -11.26
CA VAL A 124 -4.38 -8.04 -11.82
C VAL A 124 -5.84 -7.86 -12.27
N GLY A 125 -6.41 -8.83 -12.98
CA GLY A 125 -7.79 -8.74 -13.46
C GLY A 125 -8.87 -8.84 -12.38
N THR A 126 -8.54 -9.38 -11.19
CA THR A 126 -9.49 -9.58 -10.08
C THR A 126 -9.33 -8.52 -8.99
N LEU A 127 -8.15 -8.38 -8.39
CA LEU A 127 -7.90 -7.40 -7.31
C LEU A 127 -7.60 -6.00 -7.83
N GLY A 128 -7.16 -5.90 -9.08
CA GLY A 128 -6.73 -4.65 -9.69
C GLY A 128 -7.75 -3.53 -9.67
N PRO A 129 -8.99 -3.75 -10.14
CA PRO A 129 -10.01 -2.71 -10.16
C PRO A 129 -10.26 -2.10 -8.77
N PHE A 130 -10.32 -2.92 -7.72
CA PHE A 130 -10.43 -2.42 -6.35
C PHE A 130 -9.20 -1.61 -5.94
N CYS A 131 -7.99 -2.11 -6.23
CA CYS A 131 -6.75 -1.41 -5.93
C CYS A 131 -6.65 -0.07 -6.65
N LEU A 132 -7.13 0.04 -7.89
CA LEU A 132 -7.17 1.31 -8.64
C LEU A 132 -8.16 2.30 -8.02
N LEU A 133 -9.34 1.83 -7.62
CA LEU A 133 -10.33 2.66 -6.93
C LEU A 133 -9.82 3.19 -5.58
N LEU A 134 -9.09 2.37 -4.82
CA LEU A 134 -8.47 2.79 -3.56
C LEU A 134 -7.27 3.73 -3.78
N TRP A 135 -6.51 3.52 -4.85
CA TRP A 135 -5.31 4.31 -5.16
C TRP A 135 -5.66 5.72 -5.65
N ASP A 136 -6.71 5.87 -6.45
CA ASP A 136 -7.13 7.15 -7.05
C ASP A 136 -7.92 8.00 -6.03
N ASP A 137 -7.23 8.43 -4.98
CA ASP A 137 -7.76 9.24 -3.89
C ASP A 137 -8.10 10.68 -4.36
N PRO A 138 -9.39 11.07 -4.41
CA PRO A 138 -9.80 12.40 -4.84
C PRO A 138 -9.53 13.52 -3.81
N TYR A 139 -9.08 13.18 -2.60
CA TYR A 139 -8.71 14.12 -1.53
C TYR A 139 -7.19 14.37 -1.49
N ASN A 140 -6.39 13.39 -1.94
CA ASN A 140 -4.94 13.46 -1.89
C ASN A 140 -4.36 14.26 -3.05
N THR A 141 -4.49 15.58 -2.97
CA THR A 141 -3.99 16.51 -4.00
C THR A 141 -2.52 16.89 -3.82
N LYS A 142 -1.90 16.54 -2.68
CA LYS A 142 -0.53 16.91 -2.32
C LYS A 142 0.14 15.81 -1.51
N ALA A 143 1.42 15.55 -1.78
CA ALA A 143 2.22 14.67 -0.95
C ALA A 143 2.35 15.23 0.48
N THR A 144 2.34 14.33 1.46
CA THR A 144 2.60 14.65 2.86
C THR A 144 4.10 14.75 3.08
N ILE A 145 4.51 15.78 3.81
CA ILE A 145 5.90 16.05 4.19
C ILE A 145 6.04 16.11 5.71
N GLU A 146 7.23 15.75 6.19
CA GLU A 146 7.70 15.96 7.57
C GLU A 146 6.77 15.43 8.66
N LYS A 147 6.51 14.12 8.63
CA LYS A 147 5.66 13.45 9.63
C LYS A 147 6.24 12.12 10.07
N THR A 148 6.00 11.73 11.32
CA THR A 148 6.33 10.39 11.80
C THR A 148 5.08 9.50 11.82
N LEU A 149 5.23 8.29 11.29
CA LEU A 149 4.23 7.22 11.34
C LEU A 149 4.79 5.98 12.05
N TYR A 150 3.90 5.17 12.60
CA TYR A 150 4.25 3.98 13.35
C TYR A 150 3.53 2.76 12.80
N ARG A 151 4.18 1.60 12.80
CA ARG A 151 3.53 0.34 12.41
C ARG A 151 4.11 -0.80 13.22
N GLY A 152 3.26 -1.49 13.98
CA GLY A 152 3.63 -2.75 14.59
C GLY A 152 3.55 -3.91 13.60
N ALA A 153 4.43 -4.89 13.75
CA ALA A 153 4.39 -6.13 13.00
C ALA A 153 5.05 -7.27 13.78
N ASN A 154 4.68 -8.50 13.40
CA ASN A 154 5.44 -9.69 13.74
C ASN A 154 6.43 -10.03 12.61
N LEU A 155 7.71 -9.95 12.93
CA LEU A 155 8.82 -10.35 12.06
C LEU A 155 9.52 -11.59 12.61
N LYS A 156 9.98 -12.45 11.71
CA LYS A 156 10.88 -13.54 12.06
C LYS A 156 12.31 -13.01 12.26
N PRO A 157 13.17 -13.70 13.03
CA PRO A 157 14.56 -13.27 13.26
C PRO A 157 15.35 -13.00 11.98
N GLU A 158 15.15 -13.81 10.94
CA GLU A 158 15.86 -13.67 9.66
C GLU A 158 15.44 -12.39 8.92
N GLN A 159 14.20 -11.94 9.14
CA GLN A 159 13.68 -10.71 8.56
C GLN A 159 14.25 -9.49 9.27
N ILE A 160 14.36 -9.55 10.60
CA ILE A 160 15.01 -8.51 11.41
C ILE A 160 16.48 -8.37 11.00
N ALA A 161 17.20 -9.49 10.89
CA ALA A 161 18.58 -9.51 10.39
C ALA A 161 18.70 -8.87 8.99
N GLY A 162 17.72 -9.11 8.10
CA GLY A 162 17.64 -8.45 6.80
C GLY A 162 17.59 -6.92 6.91
N TYR A 163 16.82 -6.37 7.85
CA TYR A 163 16.78 -4.92 8.10
C TYR A 163 18.07 -4.40 8.74
N GLU A 164 18.72 -5.19 9.60
CA GLU A 164 20.02 -4.84 10.20
C GLU A 164 21.12 -4.72 9.14
N GLU A 165 21.16 -5.63 8.16
CA GLU A 165 22.08 -5.51 7.03
C GLU A 165 21.77 -4.29 6.16
N MET A 166 20.50 -4.01 5.88
CA MET A 166 20.10 -2.80 5.13
C MET A 166 20.52 -1.51 5.86
N ALA A 167 20.49 -1.49 7.19
CA ALA A 167 20.92 -0.33 7.97
C ALA A 167 22.42 0.01 7.80
N LYS A 168 23.23 -0.96 7.36
CA LYS A 168 24.66 -0.74 7.07
C LYS A 168 24.86 -0.07 5.70
N LEU A 169 23.86 -0.11 4.82
CA LEU A 169 23.91 0.37 3.44
C LEU A 169 23.16 1.70 3.29
N LYS A 170 23.83 2.81 3.67
CA LYS A 170 23.20 4.14 3.85
C LYS A 170 22.50 4.72 2.60
N ASP A 171 22.95 4.34 1.41
CA ASP A 171 22.44 4.84 0.13
C ASP A 171 21.46 3.87 -0.54
N GLU A 172 21.18 2.75 0.12
CA GLU A 172 20.33 1.72 -0.42
C GLU A 172 18.87 1.95 -0.03
N TYR A 173 18.00 1.95 -1.04
CA TYR A 173 16.58 2.09 -0.84
C TYR A 173 15.86 0.78 -1.15
N ARG A 174 14.72 0.65 -0.52
CA ARG A 174 13.70 -0.37 -0.71
C ARG A 174 12.38 0.30 -1.00
N SER A 175 11.35 -0.49 -1.28
CA SER A 175 10.01 0.04 -1.52
C SER A 175 8.93 -0.87 -0.95
N PHE A 176 7.87 -0.24 -0.45
CA PHE A 176 6.64 -0.92 -0.08
C PHE A 176 5.82 -1.17 -1.34
N GLN A 177 5.83 -2.38 -1.88
CA GLN A 177 5.04 -2.68 -3.08
C GLN A 177 3.54 -2.75 -2.82
N ALA A 178 3.14 -3.02 -1.57
CA ALA A 178 1.77 -3.02 -1.12
C ALA A 178 1.41 -1.72 -0.42
N TYR A 179 0.11 -1.50 -0.25
CA TYR A 179 -0.40 -0.53 0.72
C TYR A 179 0.16 -0.84 2.12
N THR A 180 0.56 0.20 2.85
CA THR A 180 1.10 0.06 4.19
C THR A 180 0.29 0.89 5.17
N SER A 181 -0.60 0.21 5.88
CA SER A 181 -1.36 0.77 7.00
C SER A 181 -0.41 1.14 8.14
N CYS A 182 -0.50 2.38 8.61
CA CYS A 182 0.32 2.92 9.68
C CYS A 182 -0.58 3.67 10.66
N SER A 183 -0.07 3.99 11.83
CA SER A 183 -0.76 4.78 12.85
C SER A 183 0.02 6.05 13.15
N ARG A 184 -0.68 7.15 13.42
CA ARG A 184 -0.10 8.33 14.08
C ARG A 184 0.15 8.10 15.57
N ASN A 185 -0.63 7.19 16.16
CA ASN A 185 -0.56 6.86 17.57
C ASN A 185 0.47 5.75 17.82
N ARG A 186 1.66 6.15 18.25
CA ARG A 186 2.73 5.20 18.60
C ARG A 186 2.29 4.12 19.58
N LYS A 187 1.53 4.48 20.62
CA LYS A 187 1.13 3.53 21.67
C LYS A 187 0.26 2.43 21.07
N LYS A 188 -0.67 2.81 20.20
CA LYS A 188 -1.50 1.84 19.46
C LYS A 188 -0.66 0.95 18.56
N ALA A 189 0.25 1.52 17.78
CA ALA A 189 1.14 0.73 16.93
C ALA A 189 2.02 -0.28 17.71
N GLU A 190 2.44 0.07 18.94
CA GLU A 190 3.25 -0.79 19.80
C GLU A 190 2.50 -2.03 20.30
N GLU A 191 1.16 -2.01 20.32
CA GLU A 191 0.33 -3.16 20.71
C GLU A 191 0.45 -4.32 19.70
N PHE A 192 0.94 -4.05 18.48
CA PHE A 192 0.99 -5.03 17.39
C PHE A 192 2.37 -5.65 17.20
N GLY A 193 2.62 -6.76 17.91
CA GLY A 193 3.69 -7.70 17.60
C GLY A 193 5.10 -7.37 18.12
N ASN A 194 6.09 -8.14 17.69
CA ASN A 194 7.46 -8.09 18.22
C ASN A 194 8.36 -6.99 17.62
N THR A 195 7.86 -6.21 16.67
CA THR A 195 8.61 -5.16 15.98
C THR A 195 7.76 -3.91 15.80
N LEU A 196 8.35 -2.73 16.07
CA LEU A 196 7.80 -1.42 15.74
C LEU A 196 8.63 -0.76 14.65
N PHE A 197 8.00 -0.47 13.52
CA PHE A 197 8.54 0.44 12.52
C PHE A 197 8.24 1.89 12.93
N ILE A 198 9.27 2.72 12.96
CA ILE A 198 9.19 4.16 13.18
C ILE A 198 9.60 4.82 11.86
N MET A 199 8.66 5.50 11.21
CA MET A 199 8.79 5.94 9.82
C MET A 199 8.78 7.45 9.75
N ASP A 200 9.93 8.05 9.50
CA ASP A 200 10.02 9.48 9.17
C ASP A 200 9.65 9.68 7.70
N VAL A 201 8.46 10.21 7.45
CA VAL A 201 7.97 10.55 6.11
C VAL A 201 8.53 11.90 5.71
N LEU A 202 9.51 11.89 4.80
CA LEU A 202 10.02 13.11 4.19
C LEU A 202 9.11 13.57 3.06
N PHE A 203 8.62 12.62 2.25
CA PHE A 203 7.79 12.90 1.09
C PHE A 203 7.06 11.63 0.63
N ALA A 204 5.76 11.52 0.83
CA ALA A 204 4.99 10.38 0.34
C ALA A 204 3.50 10.74 0.15
N PHE A 205 2.81 10.01 -0.72
CA PHE A 205 1.35 10.03 -0.74
C PHE A 205 0.80 9.14 0.37
N ILE A 206 -0.03 9.75 1.20
CA ILE A 206 -0.62 9.14 2.38
C ILE A 206 -2.08 9.59 2.44
N ALA A 207 -2.98 8.67 2.77
CA ALA A 207 -4.38 8.97 3.03
C ALA A 207 -4.66 8.85 4.54
N ASP A 208 -5.28 9.88 5.14
CA ASP A 208 -5.79 9.79 6.52
C ASP A 208 -7.10 9.00 6.50
N LEU A 209 -7.09 7.81 7.11
CA LEU A 209 -8.24 6.93 7.20
C LEU A 209 -8.93 6.98 8.56
N SER A 210 -8.44 7.77 9.52
CA SER A 210 -8.95 7.77 10.90
C SER A 210 -10.45 8.03 11.03
N SER A 211 -11.01 8.88 10.17
CA SER A 211 -12.46 9.18 10.14
C SER A 211 -13.31 8.17 9.36
N LEU A 212 -12.68 7.27 8.62
CA LEU A 212 -13.32 6.27 7.76
C LEU A 212 -13.12 4.85 8.28
N SER A 213 -12.09 4.62 9.10
CA SER A 213 -11.71 3.31 9.61
C SER A 213 -12.74 2.80 10.62
N GLU A 214 -12.95 1.49 10.61
CA GLU A 214 -13.67 0.77 11.68
C GLU A 214 -12.96 0.95 13.04
N TYR A 215 -11.64 1.20 13.02
CA TYR A 215 -10.78 1.34 14.19
C TYR A 215 -10.26 2.77 14.30
N ALA A 216 -11.17 3.73 14.52
CA ALA A 216 -10.83 5.16 14.54
C ALA A 216 -9.75 5.54 15.58
N ASP A 217 -9.67 4.81 16.70
CA ASP A 217 -8.67 5.03 17.75
C ASP A 217 -7.25 4.61 17.36
N GLU A 218 -7.10 3.80 16.30
CA GLU A 218 -5.79 3.48 15.71
C GLU A 218 -5.19 4.67 14.95
N GLU A 219 -5.97 5.73 14.66
CA GLU A 219 -5.51 6.91 13.91
C GLU A 219 -4.78 6.54 12.62
N GLU A 220 -5.41 5.65 11.84
CA GLU A 220 -4.80 5.02 10.67
C GLU A 220 -4.46 6.02 9.56
N GLU A 221 -3.25 5.90 9.03
CA GLU A 221 -2.79 6.53 7.79
C GLU A 221 -2.26 5.49 6.82
N LEU A 222 -2.81 5.51 5.60
CA LEU A 222 -2.49 4.54 4.57
C LEU A 222 -1.42 5.10 3.65
N VAL A 223 -0.20 4.53 3.74
CA VAL A 223 0.89 4.84 2.81
C VAL A 223 0.63 4.11 1.49
N THR A 224 0.67 4.86 0.39
CA THR A 224 0.38 4.30 -0.94
C THR A 224 1.46 3.30 -1.41
N PRO A 225 1.12 2.35 -2.28
CA PRO A 225 2.08 1.40 -2.81
C PRO A 225 3.12 2.08 -3.71
N GLY A 226 4.37 1.63 -3.63
CA GLY A 226 5.53 2.14 -4.36
C GLY A 226 6.39 3.13 -3.57
N VAL A 227 5.97 3.56 -2.38
CA VAL A 227 6.76 4.47 -1.53
C VAL A 227 8.08 3.81 -1.16
N CYS A 228 9.18 4.53 -1.41
CA CYS A 228 10.51 4.04 -1.11
C CYS A 228 10.92 4.39 0.31
N PHE A 229 11.84 3.60 0.85
CA PHE A 229 12.43 3.87 2.15
C PHE A 229 13.87 3.42 2.25
N ARG A 230 14.60 3.99 3.20
CA ARG A 230 15.88 3.46 3.69
C ARG A 230 15.80 3.14 5.17
N VAL A 231 16.61 2.21 5.62
CA VAL A 231 16.70 1.84 7.04
C VAL A 231 17.77 2.71 7.69
N LYS A 232 17.39 3.56 8.66
CA LYS A 232 18.32 4.41 9.39
C LYS A 232 19.10 3.62 10.44
N ASN A 233 18.38 2.80 11.21
CA ASN A 233 18.95 1.90 12.21
C ASN A 233 17.91 0.87 12.66
N VAL A 234 18.42 -0.21 13.25
CA VAL A 234 17.63 -1.22 13.96
C VAL A 234 18.17 -1.29 15.39
N LYS A 235 17.27 -1.30 16.38
CA LYS A 235 17.60 -1.43 17.81
C LYS A 235 16.66 -2.41 18.48
N PHE A 236 17.07 -2.97 19.60
CA PHE A 236 16.18 -3.77 20.45
C PHE A 236 15.87 -3.00 21.73
N ASP A 237 14.59 -2.82 22.02
CA ASP A 237 14.10 -2.24 23.27
C ASP A 237 13.87 -3.37 24.28
N GLN A 238 14.78 -3.48 25.25
CA GLN A 238 14.70 -4.49 26.30
C GLN A 238 13.48 -4.30 27.22
N GLY A 239 13.06 -3.06 27.46
CA GLY A 239 11.93 -2.77 28.34
C GLY A 239 10.60 -3.20 27.74
N LYS A 240 10.49 -3.14 26.41
CA LYS A 240 9.29 -3.56 25.67
C LYS A 240 9.40 -4.94 25.01
N ASN A 241 10.58 -5.57 25.08
CA ASN A 241 10.90 -6.81 24.37
C ASN A 241 10.55 -6.71 22.86
N GLN A 242 10.91 -5.59 22.23
CA GLN A 242 10.47 -5.24 20.88
C GLN A 242 11.65 -4.69 20.05
N HIS A 243 11.73 -5.07 18.77
CA HIS A 243 12.67 -4.45 17.84
C HIS A 243 12.12 -3.13 17.32
N LEU A 244 12.94 -2.08 17.34
CA LEU A 244 12.65 -0.77 16.77
C LEU A 244 13.40 -0.62 15.45
N ILE A 245 12.68 -0.52 14.35
CA ILE A 245 13.23 -0.33 13.00
C ILE A 245 12.91 1.10 12.56
N ASN A 246 13.93 1.95 12.49
CA ASN A 246 13.78 3.35 12.09
C ASN A 246 13.96 3.45 10.57
N LEU A 247 12.92 3.93 9.89
CA LEU A 247 12.87 4.09 8.44
C LEU A 247 12.77 5.57 8.07
N GLU A 248 13.34 5.92 6.93
CA GLU A 248 13.06 7.18 6.23
C GLU A 248 12.27 6.88 4.97
N LEU A 249 11.09 7.48 4.82
CA LEU A 249 10.21 7.30 3.66
C LEU A 249 10.32 8.49 2.73
N ARG A 250 10.58 8.21 1.45
CA ARG A 250 10.65 9.21 0.37
C ARG A 250 10.17 8.59 -0.92
N GLN A 251 9.23 9.22 -1.62
CA GLN A 251 8.91 8.88 -3.00
C GLN A 251 10.15 9.20 -3.86
N ARG A 252 10.66 8.20 -4.58
CA ARG A 252 11.81 8.36 -5.46
C ARG A 252 11.39 8.33 -6.93
N PHE A 253 12.24 8.88 -7.78
CA PHE A 253 12.04 8.98 -9.22
C PHE A 253 13.21 8.29 -9.93
N SER A 254 12.93 7.53 -10.99
CA SER A 254 13.99 7.16 -11.92
C SER A 254 14.53 8.40 -12.66
N SER A 255 15.82 8.34 -12.99
CA SER A 255 16.75 9.42 -13.34
C SER A 255 16.38 10.36 -14.50
N LYS A 256 15.22 10.19 -15.17
CA LYS A 256 14.73 11.20 -16.12
C LYS A 256 14.15 12.46 -15.45
N TRP A 257 13.69 12.36 -14.21
CA TRP A 257 13.13 13.50 -13.45
C TRP A 257 13.98 13.91 -12.23
N GLY A 258 14.94 13.07 -11.81
CA GLY A 258 15.79 13.34 -10.65
C GLY A 258 16.70 14.56 -10.79
N LYS A 259 17.15 14.90 -12.01
CA LYS A 259 17.97 16.09 -12.27
C LYS A 259 17.25 17.41 -11.98
N PHE A 260 15.93 17.45 -12.16
CA PHE A 260 15.16 18.68 -12.00
C PHE A 260 14.99 19.09 -10.53
N LEU A 261 14.99 18.13 -9.61
CA LEU A 261 14.85 18.40 -8.17
C LEU A 261 16.21 18.57 -7.47
N SER A 262 17.28 17.95 -7.97
CA SER A 262 18.64 18.19 -7.46
C SER A 262 19.21 19.57 -7.80
N GLU A 263 18.56 20.30 -8.70
CA GLU A 263 18.91 21.69 -9.06
C GLU A 263 18.09 22.73 -8.26
N LEU A 264 17.21 22.28 -7.36
CA LEU A 264 16.38 23.11 -6.47
C LEU A 264 16.76 22.99 -4.98
N GLU A 265 17.74 22.15 -4.65
CA GLU A 265 18.45 22.11 -3.35
C GLU A 265 19.76 22.92 -3.46
#